data_AF-A0A938CHJ2-F1
#
_entry.id   AF-A0A938CHJ2-F1
#
_cell.length_a   1.000
_cell.length_b   1.000
_cell.length_c   1.000
_cell.angle_alpha   90.00
_cell.angle_beta   90.00
_cell.angle_gamma   90.00
#
_symmetry.space_group_name_H-M   'P 1'
#
loop_
_entity.id
_entity.type
_entity.pdbx_description
1 polymer ?
#
loop_
_entity_poly.entity_id
_entity_poly.type
_entity_poly.pdbx_seq_one_letter_code
_entity_poly.pdbx_strand_id
1 'polypeptide(L)'
;MLRPPLGIAWGCACAVLVGVGPAAWAQDAEPPAATVTAVIPAVSQFDFESDASLASWVAADAQATLGITHERENVAGGNGALEFLYEARPGVFQQLSTGTLQAESASALVLRVKASSPTSISLGVAERGGARYQGLLWIGAGQWADLRVPLA
;
A
#
# COMPACT_ATOMS: atom_id res chain seq x y z
N MET A 1 -23.03 -29.90 6.70
CA MET A 1 -22.33 -28.73 6.11
C MET A 1 -21.71 -27.95 7.26
N LEU A 2 -20.39 -27.97 7.39
CA LEU A 2 -19.65 -27.20 8.40
C LEU A 2 -19.46 -25.78 7.86
N ARG A 3 -19.96 -24.76 8.57
CA ARG A 3 -19.64 -23.34 8.30
C ARG A 3 -18.12 -23.17 8.52
N PRO A 4 -17.38 -22.53 7.60
CA PRO A 4 -16.00 -22.15 7.89
C PRO A 4 -15.99 -21.14 9.05
N PRO A 5 -14.96 -21.16 9.91
CA PRO A 5 -14.84 -20.18 10.99
C PRO A 5 -14.70 -18.77 10.38
N LEU A 6 -15.47 -17.82 10.91
CA LEU A 6 -15.34 -16.40 10.61
C LEU A 6 -13.94 -15.96 11.02
N GLY A 7 -13.03 -15.88 10.06
CA GLY A 7 -11.68 -15.39 10.27
C GLY A 7 -11.69 -13.88 10.32
N ILE A 8 -11.30 -13.30 11.45
CA ILE A 8 -10.88 -11.90 11.49
C ILE A 8 -9.60 -11.80 10.66
N ALA A 9 -9.63 -10.99 9.61
CA ALA A 9 -8.47 -10.72 8.78
C ALA A 9 -7.82 -9.43 9.25
N TRP A 10 -6.50 -9.50 9.43
CA TRP A 10 -5.65 -8.39 9.85
C TRP A 10 -4.86 -7.93 8.62
N GLY A 11 -5.01 -6.67 8.23
CA GLY A 11 -4.20 -6.04 7.20
C GLY A 11 -3.33 -4.96 7.82
N CYS A 12 -2.02 -5.00 7.59
CA CYS A 12 -1.12 -3.89 7.94
C CYS A 12 -0.63 -3.24 6.65
N ALA A 13 -0.73 -1.92 6.54
CA ALA A 13 -0.39 -1.16 5.34
C ALA A 13 0.56 0.01 5.64
N CYS A 14 1.56 0.19 4.78
CA CYS A 14 2.39 1.39 4.67
C CYS A 14 2.27 1.90 3.23
N ALA A 15 1.87 3.15 3.01
CA ALA A 15 1.70 3.71 1.67
C ALA A 15 2.79 4.76 1.39
N VAL A 16 3.50 4.61 0.28
CA VAL A 16 4.61 5.47 -0.14
C VAL A 16 4.40 5.89 -1.60
N LEU A 17 4.34 7.19 -1.90
CA LEU A 17 4.32 7.71 -3.28
C LEU A 17 5.75 7.96 -3.76
N VAL A 18 6.12 7.45 -4.94
CA VAL A 18 7.49 7.51 -5.46
C VAL A 18 7.52 8.23 -6.82
N GLY A 19 8.31 9.30 -6.94
CA GLY A 19 8.44 10.10 -8.16
C GLY A 19 9.70 9.80 -8.96
N VAL A 20 9.61 9.36 -10.23
CA VAL A 20 10.73 9.37 -11.18
C VAL A 20 10.38 10.14 -12.44
N GLY A 21 11.25 11.08 -12.82
CA GLY A 21 11.24 11.73 -14.13
C GLY A 21 11.63 10.76 -15.27
N PRO A 22 11.53 11.21 -16.54
CA PRO A 22 11.65 10.32 -17.68
C PRO A 22 13.07 9.75 -17.82
N ALA A 23 13.17 8.42 -17.93
CA ALA A 23 14.40 7.71 -18.23
C ALA A 23 14.75 7.92 -19.71
N ALA A 24 15.84 8.66 -19.97
CA ALA A 24 16.44 8.71 -21.29
C ALA A 24 17.21 7.40 -21.55
N TRP A 25 16.87 6.72 -22.64
CA TRP A 25 17.64 5.58 -23.15
C TRP A 25 19.04 6.06 -23.60
N ALA A 26 20.09 5.48 -23.05
CA ALA A 26 21.40 5.46 -23.68
C ALA A 26 22.03 4.08 -23.46
N GLN A 27 22.25 3.38 -24.57
CA GLN A 27 23.10 2.21 -24.66
C GLN A 27 24.55 2.67 -24.55
N ASP A 28 25.31 2.11 -23.61
CA ASP A 28 26.69 1.69 -23.80
C ASP A 28 27.08 0.80 -22.61
N ALA A 29 27.67 -0.36 -22.90
CA ALA A 29 27.98 -1.38 -21.92
C ALA A 29 29.28 -1.07 -21.17
N GLU A 30 29.20 -0.87 -19.86
CA GLU A 30 30.31 -0.82 -18.89
C GLU A 30 30.08 -1.91 -17.80
N PRO A 31 31.11 -2.32 -17.03
CA PRO A 31 31.09 -3.54 -16.18
C PRO A 31 30.01 -3.46 -15.10
N PRO A 32 29.62 -4.57 -14.42
CA PRO A 32 28.52 -4.56 -13.46
C PRO A 32 28.87 -3.66 -12.26
N ALA A 33 28.57 -2.37 -12.41
CA ALA A 33 28.53 -1.41 -11.33
C ALA A 33 27.59 -2.00 -10.29
N ALA A 34 28.04 -2.00 -9.04
CA ALA A 34 27.18 -2.29 -7.89
C ALA A 34 25.83 -1.62 -8.16
N THR A 35 24.75 -2.39 -8.15
CA THR A 35 23.40 -1.86 -8.34
C THR A 35 23.17 -0.86 -7.23
N VAL A 36 23.46 0.41 -7.50
CA VAL A 36 23.02 1.53 -6.69
C VAL A 36 21.52 1.53 -6.91
N THR A 37 20.79 0.86 -6.03
CA THR A 37 19.35 1.02 -5.93
C THR A 37 19.15 2.50 -5.62
N ALA A 38 18.89 3.31 -6.65
CA ALA A 38 18.63 4.72 -6.49
C ALA A 38 17.46 4.84 -5.50
N VAL A 39 17.73 5.45 -4.35
CA VAL A 39 16.69 5.80 -3.38
C VAL A 39 15.94 6.96 -4.00
N ILE A 40 14.86 6.65 -4.71
CA ILE A 40 13.99 7.65 -5.28
C ILE A 40 13.24 8.29 -4.10
N PRO A 41 13.42 9.61 -3.84
CA PRO A 41 12.75 10.24 -2.72
C PRO A 41 11.25 10.18 -2.90
N ALA A 42 10.55 9.85 -1.81
CA ALA A 42 9.10 9.91 -1.80
C ALA A 42 8.65 11.37 -1.90
N VAL A 43 7.76 11.68 -2.84
CA VAL A 43 7.15 13.02 -2.95
C VAL A 43 6.04 13.22 -1.92
N SER A 44 5.47 12.12 -1.42
CA SER A 44 4.56 12.08 -0.28
C SER A 44 4.60 10.68 0.35
N GLN A 45 4.43 10.60 1.66
CA GLN A 45 4.50 9.33 2.39
C GLN A 45 3.52 9.34 3.57
N PHE A 46 2.92 8.17 3.82
CA PHE A 46 2.29 7.85 5.09
C PHE A 46 3.19 6.87 5.84
N ASP A 47 3.85 7.37 6.88
CA ASP A 47 4.78 6.62 7.72
C ASP A 47 4.09 5.98 8.94
N PHE A 48 2.91 6.48 9.32
CA PHE A 48 2.13 6.03 10.47
C PHE A 48 2.90 6.11 11.80
N GLU A 49 3.76 7.12 11.94
CA GLU A 49 4.48 7.38 13.19
C GLU A 49 3.62 8.09 14.25
N SER A 50 2.43 8.59 13.87
CA SER A 50 1.49 9.26 14.79
C SER A 50 0.03 9.07 14.36
N ASP A 51 -0.89 9.13 15.33
CA ASP A 51 -2.34 9.02 15.09
C ASP A 51 -2.90 10.09 14.15
N ALA A 52 -2.23 11.24 14.03
CA ALA A 52 -2.59 12.26 13.06
C ALA A 52 -2.55 11.72 11.61
N SER A 53 -1.70 10.74 11.33
CA SER A 53 -1.61 10.07 10.03
C SER A 53 -2.84 9.21 9.71
N LEU A 54 -3.65 8.82 10.71
CA LEU A 54 -4.91 8.08 10.49
C LEU A 54 -6.05 8.97 10.02
N ALA A 55 -6.03 10.27 10.31
CA ALA A 55 -7.19 11.15 10.15
C ALA A 55 -7.69 11.27 8.70
N SER A 56 -6.84 10.99 7.71
CA SER A 56 -7.19 11.01 6.29
C SER A 56 -7.71 9.67 5.76
N TRP A 57 -7.67 8.60 6.56
CA TRP A 57 -8.02 7.24 6.15
C TRP A 57 -9.43 6.86 6.58
N VAL A 58 -10.14 6.19 5.68
CA VAL A 58 -11.54 5.79 5.88
C VAL A 58 -11.73 4.37 5.36
N ALA A 59 -12.33 3.52 6.18
CA ALA A 59 -12.83 2.21 5.78
C ALA A 59 -14.27 2.34 5.27
N ALA A 60 -14.61 1.63 4.19
CA ALA A 60 -15.98 1.61 3.67
C ALA A 60 -16.93 0.76 4.55
N ASP A 61 -16.40 -0.25 5.24
CA ASP A 61 -17.17 -1.05 6.19
C ASP A 61 -17.23 -0.35 7.55
N ALA A 62 -18.44 -0.01 8.00
CA ALA A 62 -18.68 0.65 9.27
C ALA A 62 -18.32 -0.21 10.49
N GLN A 63 -18.14 -1.53 10.32
CA GLN A 63 -17.69 -2.44 11.39
C GLN A 63 -16.17 -2.67 11.39
N ALA A 64 -15.46 -2.18 10.37
CA ALA A 64 -14.02 -2.29 10.33
C ALA A 64 -13.37 -1.22 11.22
N THR A 65 -12.21 -1.55 11.80
CA THR A 65 -11.45 -0.63 12.64
C THR A 65 -10.13 -0.26 11.97
N LEU A 66 -9.74 1.00 12.15
CA LEU A 66 -8.43 1.52 11.75
C LEU A 66 -7.65 1.91 13.00
N GLY A 67 -6.37 1.55 13.03
CA GLY A 67 -5.46 1.88 14.12
C GLY A 67 -4.02 1.97 13.63
N ILE A 68 -3.10 2.31 14.53
CA ILE A 68 -1.67 2.17 14.29
C ILE A 68 -1.17 1.03 15.16
N THR A 69 -0.48 0.08 14.55
CA THR A 69 0.26 -0.96 15.28
C THR A 69 1.73 -0.59 15.39
N HIS A 70 2.30 -0.89 16.54
CA HIS A 70 3.73 -0.75 16.84
C HIS A 70 4.40 -2.12 17.07
N GLU A 71 3.68 -3.21 16.83
CA GLU A 71 4.21 -4.56 16.94
C GLU A 71 5.26 -4.80 15.84
N ARG A 72 6.48 -5.17 16.23
CA ARG A 72 7.64 -5.11 15.35
C ARG A 72 7.49 -5.99 14.10
N GLU A 73 6.83 -7.13 14.23
CA GLU A 73 6.50 -8.06 13.14
C GLU A 73 5.48 -7.50 12.14
N ASN A 74 4.70 -6.50 12.56
CA ASN A 74 3.62 -5.86 11.81
C ASN A 74 4.00 -4.44 11.36
N VAL A 75 5.28 -4.06 11.48
CA VAL A 75 5.84 -2.79 10.99
C VAL A 75 6.89 -3.06 9.91
N ALA A 76 6.63 -2.54 8.71
CA ALA A 76 7.52 -2.73 7.55
C ALA A 76 8.76 -1.82 7.53
N GLY A 77 8.67 -0.69 8.21
CA GLY A 77 9.72 0.32 8.35
C GLY A 77 9.26 1.40 9.34
N GLY A 78 10.19 2.13 9.95
CA GLY A 78 9.84 3.07 11.02
C GLY A 78 9.41 2.36 12.30
N ASN A 79 8.51 2.98 13.07
CA ASN A 79 7.97 2.47 14.32
C ASN A 79 6.47 2.15 14.25
N GLY A 80 5.78 2.50 13.15
CA GLY A 80 4.34 2.31 13.03
C GLY A 80 3.89 1.76 11.67
N ALA A 81 2.71 1.17 11.64
CA ALA A 81 2.00 0.79 10.42
C ALA A 81 0.50 0.96 10.62
N LEU A 82 -0.23 1.30 9.55
CA LEU A 82 -1.69 1.31 9.58
C LEU A 82 -2.21 -0.10 9.73
N GLU A 83 -3.00 -0.35 10.76
CA GLU A 83 -3.74 -1.58 10.96
C GLU A 83 -5.19 -1.39 10.48
N PHE A 84 -5.65 -2.30 9.63
CA PHE A 84 -7.01 -2.40 9.13
C PHE A 84 -7.60 -3.76 9.51
N LEU A 85 -8.52 -3.74 10.47
CA LEU A 85 -9.18 -4.96 10.96
C LEU A 85 -10.59 -5.01 10.44
N TYR A 86 -10.97 -6.18 9.93
CA TYR A 86 -12.32 -6.40 9.41
C TYR A 86 -12.72 -7.87 9.49
N GLU A 87 -14.03 -8.09 9.40
CA GLU A 87 -14.59 -9.43 9.23
C GLU A 87 -14.66 -9.79 7.74
N ALA A 88 -13.94 -10.83 7.34
CA ALA A 88 -14.00 -11.32 5.98
C ALA A 88 -15.35 -12.01 5.71
N ARG A 89 -16.13 -11.47 4.76
CA ARG A 89 -17.45 -12.01 4.38
C ARG A 89 -17.48 -12.40 2.90
N PRO A 90 -18.05 -13.57 2.54
CA PRO A 90 -18.15 -13.99 1.15
C PRO A 90 -18.89 -12.94 0.29
N GLY A 91 -18.31 -12.60 -0.86
CA GLY A 91 -18.91 -11.64 -1.81
C GLY A 91 -18.85 -10.17 -1.38
N VAL A 92 -18.20 -9.85 -0.26
CA VAL A 92 -18.02 -8.48 0.22
C VAL A 92 -16.57 -8.06 -0.03
N PHE A 93 -16.40 -6.92 -0.71
CA PHE A 93 -15.10 -6.30 -0.92
C PHE A 93 -14.85 -5.25 0.18
N GLN A 94 -13.77 -5.41 0.91
CA GLN A 94 -13.37 -4.47 1.95
C GLN A 94 -12.50 -3.39 1.33
N GLN A 95 -12.89 -2.13 1.53
CA GLN A 95 -12.22 -0.98 0.93
C GLN A 95 -11.69 -0.06 2.02
N LEU A 96 -10.46 0.39 1.80
CA LEU A 96 -9.78 1.43 2.54
C LEU A 96 -9.40 2.53 1.55
N SER A 97 -9.66 3.78 1.90
CA SER A 97 -9.38 4.95 1.06
C SER A 97 -8.74 6.06 1.88
N THR A 98 -7.92 6.88 1.23
CA THR A 98 -7.38 8.12 1.80
C THR A 98 -7.78 9.33 0.97
N GLY A 99 -7.60 10.52 1.53
CA GLY A 99 -7.89 11.79 0.89
C GLY A 99 -7.02 12.12 -0.33
N THR A 100 -7.10 13.36 -0.80
CA THR A 100 -6.28 13.83 -1.92
C THR A 100 -4.80 13.80 -1.55
N LEU A 101 -3.99 13.18 -2.40
CA LEU A 101 -2.54 13.14 -2.28
C LEU A 101 -1.94 14.22 -3.18
N GLN A 102 -1.00 15.00 -2.65
CA GLN A 102 -0.15 15.86 -3.47
C GLN A 102 0.90 14.96 -4.11
N ALA A 103 0.79 14.79 -5.42
CA ALA A 103 1.55 13.81 -6.19
C ALA A 103 2.12 14.45 -7.46
N GLU A 104 2.35 15.76 -7.46
CA GLU A 104 3.01 16.47 -8.55
C GLU A 104 4.37 15.82 -8.83
N SER A 105 4.58 15.36 -10.06
CA SER A 105 5.79 14.63 -10.49
C SER A 105 5.94 13.20 -9.93
N ALA A 106 4.90 12.62 -9.31
CA ALA A 106 4.88 11.21 -8.97
C ALA A 106 4.79 10.35 -10.24
N SER A 107 5.56 9.26 -10.28
CA SER A 107 5.55 8.29 -11.39
C SER A 107 4.86 6.98 -11.03
N ALA A 108 4.66 6.78 -9.73
CA ALA A 108 4.03 5.61 -9.18
C ALA A 108 3.52 5.86 -7.76
N LEU A 109 2.47 5.13 -7.41
CA LEU A 109 2.09 4.86 -6.03
C LEU A 109 2.58 3.47 -5.64
N VAL A 110 3.18 3.34 -4.46
CA VAL A 110 3.61 2.06 -3.88
C VAL A 110 2.85 1.85 -2.57
N LEU A 111 2.17 0.72 -2.46
CA LEU A 111 1.58 0.24 -1.23
C LEU A 111 2.37 -0.98 -0.75
N ARG A 112 3.02 -0.86 0.41
CA ARG A 112 3.61 -1.98 1.11
C ARG A 112 2.57 -2.55 2.08
N VAL A 113 2.27 -3.83 1.96
CA VAL A 113 1.15 -4.45 2.67
C VAL A 113 1.49 -5.85 3.17
N LYS A 114 0.90 -6.22 4.31
CA LYS A 114 0.92 -7.55 4.91
C LYS A 114 -0.52 -7.95 5.25
N ALA A 115 -0.84 -9.22 5.04
CA ALA A 115 -2.16 -9.78 5.36
C ALA A 115 -2.02 -11.00 6.30
N SER A 116 -2.98 -11.22 7.20
CA SER A 116 -2.99 -12.40 8.08
C SER A 116 -3.43 -13.69 7.37
N SER A 117 -4.04 -13.59 6.19
CA SER A 117 -4.49 -14.70 5.36
C SER A 117 -4.15 -14.43 3.89
N PRO A 118 -4.10 -15.46 3.03
CA PRO A 118 -3.91 -15.25 1.59
C PRO A 118 -5.00 -14.33 1.04
N THR A 119 -4.58 -13.21 0.46
CA THR A 119 -5.50 -12.10 0.13
C THR A 119 -5.17 -11.54 -1.24
N SER A 120 -6.20 -11.20 -2.01
CA SER A 120 -6.06 -10.38 -3.21
C SER A 120 -6.27 -8.92 -2.86
N ILE A 121 -5.33 -8.07 -3.27
CA ILE A 121 -5.32 -6.64 -2.97
C ILE A 121 -5.34 -5.89 -4.29
N SER A 122 -6.32 -5.01 -4.46
CA SER A 122 -6.36 -4.05 -5.56
C SER A 122 -6.06 -2.65 -5.04
N LEU A 123 -5.16 -1.94 -5.71
CA LEU A 123 -4.88 -0.54 -5.45
C LEU A 123 -5.38 0.30 -6.62
N GLY A 124 -6.36 1.16 -6.36
CA GLY A 124 -6.88 2.11 -7.34
C GLY A 124 -6.40 3.53 -7.05
N VAL A 125 -6.02 4.26 -8.09
CA VAL A 125 -5.67 5.68 -8.04
C VAL A 125 -6.57 6.42 -9.01
N ALA A 126 -7.18 7.51 -8.57
CA ALA A 126 -7.99 8.38 -9.41
C ALA A 126 -7.44 9.81 -9.33
N GLU A 127 -7.13 10.40 -10.48
CA GLU A 127 -6.70 11.79 -10.57
C GLU A 127 -7.90 12.74 -10.69
N ARG A 128 -7.70 13.99 -10.29
CA ARG A 128 -8.70 15.06 -10.47
C ARG A 128 -9.07 15.26 -11.95
N GLY A 129 -8.12 15.02 -12.86
CA GLY A 129 -8.33 15.07 -14.32
C GLY A 129 -9.15 13.90 -14.89
N GLY A 130 -9.54 12.93 -14.06
CA GLY A 130 -10.35 11.77 -14.46
C GLY A 130 -9.56 10.53 -14.86
N ALA A 131 -8.23 10.63 -15.01
CA ALA A 131 -7.36 9.47 -15.21
C ALA A 131 -7.46 8.50 -14.03
N ARG A 132 -7.35 7.20 -14.32
CA ARG A 132 -7.45 6.13 -13.32
C ARG A 132 -6.41 5.06 -13.59
N TYR A 133 -5.75 4.62 -12.52
CA TYR A 133 -4.75 3.56 -12.55
C TYR A 133 -5.12 2.50 -11.54
N GLN A 134 -4.75 1.25 -11.85
CA GLN A 134 -5.00 0.14 -10.96
C GLN A 134 -3.85 -0.85 -10.96
N GLY A 135 -3.57 -1.42 -9.79
CA GLY A 135 -2.68 -2.56 -9.63
C GLY A 135 -3.38 -3.65 -8.84
N LEU A 136 -2.96 -4.89 -9.09
CA LEU A 136 -3.44 -6.07 -8.38
C LEU A 136 -2.24 -6.84 -7.84
N LEU A 137 -2.35 -7.31 -6.60
CA LEU A 137 -1.38 -8.18 -5.95
C LEU A 137 -2.11 -9.34 -5.29
N TRP A 138 -1.59 -10.55 -5.46
CA TRP A 138 -1.89 -11.66 -4.58
C TRP A 138 -0.78 -11.78 -3.54
N ILE A 139 -1.14 -11.82 -2.26
CA ILE A 139 -0.17 -11.93 -1.16
C ILE A 139 -0.48 -13.15 -0.28
N GLY A 140 0.57 -13.85 0.12
CA GLY A 140 0.47 -14.93 1.12
C GLY A 140 0.26 -14.38 2.53
N ALA A 141 -0.19 -15.24 3.44
CA ALA A 141 -0.33 -14.88 4.86
C ALA A 141 1.03 -14.56 5.49
N GLY A 142 1.08 -13.51 6.31
CA GLY A 142 2.21 -13.15 7.15
C GLY A 142 3.41 -12.53 6.42
N GLN A 143 3.34 -12.34 5.11
CA GLN A 143 4.43 -11.78 4.31
C GLN A 143 4.15 -10.33 3.95
N TRP A 144 5.20 -9.50 3.96
CA TRP A 144 5.17 -8.16 3.38
C TRP A 144 5.39 -8.23 1.87
N ALA A 145 4.66 -7.43 1.11
CA ALA A 145 4.87 -7.26 -0.32
C ALA A 145 4.54 -5.84 -0.77
N ASP A 146 5.15 -5.43 -1.87
CA ASP A 146 4.98 -4.11 -2.48
C ASP A 146 4.07 -4.23 -3.71
N LEU A 147 2.98 -3.46 -3.70
CA LEU A 147 2.11 -3.24 -4.85
C LEU A 147 2.42 -1.88 -5.45
N ARG A 148 2.98 -1.86 -6.66
CA ARG A 148 3.34 -0.64 -7.40
C ARG A 148 2.33 -0.37 -8.52
N VAL A 149 1.80 0.84 -8.56
CA VAL A 149 0.91 1.34 -9.62
C VAL A 149 1.60 2.50 -10.34
N PRO A 150 2.03 2.33 -11.60
CA PRO A 150 2.56 3.43 -12.41
C PRO A 150 1.49 4.50 -12.67
N LEU A 151 1.89 5.77 -12.60
CA LEU A 151 1.10 6.96 -12.95
C LEU A 151 1.74 7.53 -14.22
N ALA A 152 1.05 7.42 -15.36
CA ALA A 152 1.59 7.72 -16.69
C ALA A 152 0.60 8.51 -17.53
#